data_AF-A0A7J3PJZ9-F1
#
_entry.id   AF-A0A7J3PJZ9-F1
#
_cell.length_a   1.000
_cell.length_b   1.000
_cell.length_c   1.000
_cell.angle_alpha   90.00
_cell.angle_beta   90.00
_cell.angle_gamma   90.00
#
_symmetry.space_group_name_H-M   'P 1'
#
loop_
_entity.id
_entity.type
_entity.pdbx_description
1 polymer ?
#
loop_
_entity_poly.entity_id
_entity_poly.type
_entity_poly.pdbx_seq_one_letter_code
_entity_poly.pdbx_strand_id
1 'polypeptide(L)' 'MTHLLITTSRKPNQRTRSFAKDLASVLPDAFKINRGKKTLLELGLECFRHRSNYLFIIGERKG' A
#
# COMPACT_ATOMS: atom_id res chain seq x y z
N MET A 1 -5.92 10.79 14.68
CA MET A 1 -4.98 9.68 14.40
C MET A 1 -5.00 9.38 12.92
N THR A 2 -3.86 9.05 12.35
CA THR A 2 -3.62 9.06 10.91
C THR A 2 -3.43 7.63 10.42
N HIS A 3 -4.52 6.94 10.04
CA HIS A 3 -4.42 5.57 9.54
C HIS A 3 -4.01 5.53 8.06
N LEU A 4 -2.93 4.82 7.75
CA LEU A 4 -2.34 4.76 6.42
C LEU A 4 -2.42 3.35 5.83
N LEU A 5 -3.04 3.23 4.65
CA LEU A 5 -3.03 2.00 3.87
C LEU A 5 -1.96 2.09 2.77
N ILE A 6 -1.02 1.15 2.80
CA ILE A 6 0.08 1.06 1.83
C ILE A 6 -0.17 -0.11 0.87
N THR A 7 0.02 0.14 -0.42
CA THR A 7 0.05 -0.89 -1.46
C THR A 7 1.10 -0.53 -2.51
N THR A 8 1.42 -1.48 -3.38
CA THR A 8 2.31 -1.26 -4.53
C THR A 8 1.51 -0.98 -5.81
N SER A 9 2.23 -0.64 -6.88
CA SER A 9 1.78 -0.75 -8.27
C SER A 9 1.50 -2.22 -8.64
N ARG A 10 0.94 -2.45 -9.85
CA ARG A 10 0.64 -3.81 -10.34
C ARG A 10 1.92 -4.52 -10.73
N LYS A 11 2.01 -5.81 -10.39
CA LYS A 11 3.16 -6.69 -10.66
C LYS A 11 4.50 -6.10 -10.16
N PRO A 12 4.59 -5.71 -8.88
CA PRO A 12 5.82 -5.14 -8.35
C PRO A 12 6.92 -6.22 -8.29
N ASN A 13 8.16 -5.78 -8.39
CA ASN A 13 9.34 -6.62 -8.16
C ASN A 13 9.52 -6.96 -6.68
N GLN A 14 10.44 -7.87 -6.38
CA GLN A 14 10.66 -8.34 -5.01
C GLN A 14 11.21 -7.26 -4.07
N ARG A 15 12.09 -6.38 -4.57
CA ARG A 15 12.67 -5.28 -3.76
C ARG A 15 11.60 -4.28 -3.36
N THR A 16 10.71 -3.90 -4.27
CA THR A 16 9.60 -2.98 -3.98
C THR A 16 8.59 -3.61 -3.01
N ARG A 17 8.37 -4.93 -3.06
CA ARG A 17 7.54 -5.63 -2.06
C ARG A 17 8.16 -5.59 -0.67
N SER A 18 9.46 -5.83 -0.56
CA SER A 18 10.18 -5.73 0.71
C SER A 18 10.17 -4.30 1.23
N PHE A 19 10.51 -3.33 0.38
CA PHE A 19 10.45 -1.91 0.72
C PHE A 19 9.07 -1.48 1.24
N ALA A 20 7.98 -1.90 0.57
CA ALA A 20 6.63 -1.58 1.03
C ALA A 20 6.29 -2.20 2.40
N LYS A 21 6.85 -3.38 2.70
CA LYS A 21 6.69 -4.05 4.00
C LYS A 21 7.48 -3.28 5.08
N ASP A 22 8.72 -2.92 4.79
CA ASP A 22 9.59 -2.20 5.70
C ASP A 22 9.00 -0.81 6.00
N LEU A 23 8.52 -0.11 4.97
CA LEU A 23 7.85 1.19 5.12
C LEU A 23 6.62 1.11 6.03
N ALA A 24 5.80 0.06 5.89
CA ALA A 24 4.66 -0.15 6.77
C ALA A 24 5.06 -0.46 8.22
N SER A 25 6.24 -1.03 8.46
CA SER A 25 6.72 -1.30 9.82
C SER A 25 7.30 -0.10 10.55
N VAL A 26 7.77 0.92 9.82
CA VAL A 26 8.39 2.12 10.42
C VAL A 26 7.43 3.30 10.55
N LEU A 27 6.38 3.35 9.71
CA LEU A 27 5.39 4.40 9.78
C LEU A 27 4.37 4.10 10.89
N PRO A 28 4.02 5.09 11.73
CA PRO A 28 2.99 4.92 12.74
C PRO A 28 1.62 4.69 12.07
N ASP A 29 0.80 3.83 12.68
CA ASP A 29 -0.58 3.53 12.24
C ASP A 29 -0.72 3.14 10.76
N ALA A 30 0.33 2.54 10.19
CA ALA A 30 0.38 2.08 8.81
C ALA A 30 0.27 0.56 8.69
N PHE A 31 -0.38 0.09 7.64
CA PHE A 31 -0.38 -1.33 7.28
C PHE A 31 -0.39 -1.51 5.76
N LYS A 32 0.14 -2.65 5.32
CA LYS A 32 0.30 -2.97 3.91
C LYS A 32 -0.68 -4.06 3.47
N ILE A 33 -1.35 -3.82 2.35
CA ILE A 33 -2.15 -4.84 1.66
C ILE A 33 -1.51 -5.26 0.34
N ASN A 34 -1.97 -6.38 -0.22
CA ASN A 34 -1.54 -6.81 -1.54
C ASN A 34 -2.34 -6.08 -2.63
N ARG A 35 -1.62 -5.54 -3.63
CA ARG A 35 -2.23 -4.85 -4.79
C ARG A 35 -3.16 -5.76 -5.60
N GLY A 36 -2.69 -6.96 -5.94
CA GLY A 36 -3.43 -7.92 -6.76
C GLY A 36 -3.91 -7.32 -8.10
N LYS A 37 -5.13 -7.67 -8.51
CA LYS A 37 -5.81 -7.14 -9.71
C LYS A 37 -6.69 -5.92 -9.43
N LYS A 38 -6.71 -5.42 -8.19
CA LYS A 38 -7.60 -4.33 -7.78
C LYS A 38 -7.48 -3.12 -8.71
N THR A 39 -8.60 -2.49 -9.01
CA THR A 39 -8.71 -1.17 -9.62
C THR A 39 -8.33 -0.09 -8.61
N LEU A 40 -8.32 1.19 -9.00
CA LEU A 40 -8.14 2.27 -8.04
C LEU A 40 -9.37 2.44 -7.14
N LEU A 41 -10.58 2.26 -7.70
CA LEU A 41 -11.83 2.33 -6.94
C LEU A 41 -11.89 1.24 -5.86
N GLU A 42 -11.53 0.01 -6.19
CA GLU A 42 -11.45 -1.08 -5.19
C GLU A 42 -10.42 -0.80 -4.10
N LEU A 43 -9.29 -0.14 -4.40
CA LEU A 43 -8.36 0.30 -3.34
C LEU A 43 -8.99 1.36 -2.43
N GLY A 44 -9.76 2.29 -3.00
CA GLY A 44 -10.52 3.26 -2.21
C GLY A 44 -11.52 2.58 -1.27
N LEU A 45 -12.20 1.53 -1.75
CA LEU A 45 -13.08 0.71 -0.91
C LEU A 45 -12.32 -0.01 0.21
N GLU A 46 -11.10 -0.50 -0.04
CA GLU A 46 -10.28 -1.07 1.04
C GLU A 46 -9.89 0.00 2.07
N CYS A 47 -9.55 1.22 1.64
CA CYS A 47 -9.26 2.31 2.57
C CYS A 47 -10.48 2.60 3.47
N PHE A 48 -11.67 2.65 2.88
CA PHE A 48 -12.92 2.82 3.62
C PHE A 48 -13.16 1.68 4.63
N ARG A 49 -13.01 0.42 4.21
CA ARG A 49 -13.19 -0.76 5.07
C ARG A 49 -12.23 -0.78 6.26
N HIS A 50 -10.98 -0.37 6.03
CA HIS A 50 -9.95 -0.32 7.05
C HIS A 50 -9.88 1.03 7.80
N ARG A 51 -10.85 1.93 7.57
CA ARG A 51 -10.89 3.27 8.19
C ARG A 51 -9.57 4.04 8.02
N SER A 52 -8.94 3.89 6.87
CA SER A 52 -7.70 4.54 6.51
C SER A 52 -7.98 5.90 5.88
N ASN A 53 -7.31 6.93 6.36
CA ASN A 53 -7.47 8.31 5.89
C ASN A 53 -6.66 8.57 4.62
N TYR A 54 -5.61 7.78 4.39
CA TYR A 54 -4.68 7.94 3.28
C TYR A 54 -4.35 6.61 2.60
N LEU A 55 -4.15 6.67 1.29
CA LEU A 55 -3.73 5.57 0.44
C LEU A 55 -2.37 5.90 -0.20
N PHE A 56 -1.35 5.12 0.10
CA PHE A 56 -0.05 5.22 -0.58
C PHE A 56 0.09 4.08 -1.59
N ILE A 57 0.36 4.44 -2.85
CA ILE A 57 0.63 3.49 -3.94
C ILE A 57 2.09 3.64 -4.36
N ILE A 58 2.91 2.65 -4.03
CA ILE A 58 4.34 2.66 -4.30
C ILE A 58 4.61 2.17 -5.73
N GLY A 59 5.22 3.04 -6.54
CA GLY A 59 5.77 2.71 -7.85
C GLY A 59 7.25 2.32 -7.77
N GLU A 60 7.76 1.74 -8.85
CA GLU A 60 9.15 1.30 -8.96
C GLU A 60 9.75 1.69 -10.32
N ARG A 61 11.07 1.87 -10.38
CA ARG A 61 11.82 2.00 -11.63
C ARG A 61 13.20 1.37 -11.47
N LYS A 62 13.45 0.26 -12.19
CA LYS A 62 14.68 -0.55 -12.11
C LYS A 62 14.98 -1.16 -10.72
N GLY A 63 13.94 -1.47 -9.94
CA GLY A 63 14.10 -1.91 -8.55
C GLY A 63 13.45 -0.93 -7.61
#